data_AF-A0A7X7PAY2-F1
#
_entry.id   AF-A0A7X7PAY2-F1
#
_cell.length_a   1.000
_cell.length_b   1.000
_cell.length_c   1.000
_cell.angle_alpha   90.00
_cell.angle_beta   90.00
_cell.angle_gamma   90.00
#
_symmetry.space_group_name_H-M   'P 1'
#
loop_
_entity.id
_entity.type
_entity.pdbx_description
1 polymer ?
#
loop_
_entity_poly.entity_id
_entity_poly.type
_entity_poly.pdbx_seq_one_letter_code
_entity_poly.pdbx_strand_id
1 'polypeptide(L)' 'GVGRRLAEAARLGFTRAIVPTGSTCTQPGMKITEVSTLAAALTSMGI' A
#
# COMPACT_ATOMS: atom_id res chain seq x y z
N GLY A 1 10.91 -3.82 -6.95
CA GLY A 1 9.49 -4.24 -7.01
C GLY A 1 8.69 -3.60 -5.89
N VAL A 2 7.40 -3.89 -5.81
CA VAL A 2 6.49 -3.34 -4.77
C VAL A 2 6.92 -3.79 -3.37
N GLY A 3 7.26 -5.08 -3.18
CA GLY A 3 7.71 -5.60 -1.88
C GLY A 3 8.90 -4.86 -1.26
N ARG A 4 9.95 -4.53 -2.03
CA ARG A 4 11.10 -3.74 -1.52
C ARG A 4 10.67 -2.34 -1.07
N ARG A 5 9.74 -1.71 -1.77
CA ARG A 5 9.25 -0.36 -1.40
C ARG A 5 8.41 -0.42 -0.12
N LEU A 6 7.63 -1.47 0.07
CA LEU A 6 6.90 -1.71 1.32
C LEU A 6 7.83 -2.01 2.50
N ALA A 7 8.96 -2.72 2.26
CA ALA A 7 10.02 -2.91 3.25
C ALA A 7 10.61 -1.59 3.72
N GLU A 8 10.98 -0.71 2.79
CA GLU A 8 11.51 0.60 3.14
C GLU A 8 10.47 1.50 3.80
N ALA A 9 9.22 1.49 3.31
CA ALA A 9 8.14 2.25 3.94
C ALA A 9 7.91 1.80 5.39
N ALA A 10 7.91 0.49 5.67
CA ALA A 10 7.80 -0.01 7.04
C ALA A 10 8.99 0.41 7.91
N ARG A 11 10.23 0.35 7.37
CA ARG A 11 11.44 0.81 8.06
C ARG A 11 11.38 2.29 8.45
N LEU A 12 10.72 3.11 7.63
CA LEU A 12 10.51 4.54 7.86
C LEU A 12 9.31 4.85 8.76
N GLY A 13 8.60 3.82 9.26
CA GLY A 13 7.47 3.99 10.18
C GLY A 13 6.12 4.20 9.51
N PHE A 14 6.01 4.01 8.19
CA PHE A 14 4.69 4.00 7.54
C PHE A 14 3.90 2.76 7.96
N THR A 15 2.64 2.96 8.33
CA THR A 15 1.73 1.90 8.79
C THR A 15 0.62 1.59 7.79
N ARG A 16 0.51 2.37 6.70
CA ARG A 16 -0.50 2.21 5.66
C ARG A 16 0.15 2.33 4.28
N ALA A 17 -0.28 1.51 3.34
CA ALA A 17 0.14 1.59 1.94
C ALA A 17 -1.03 1.32 0.99
N ILE A 18 -1.07 2.05 -0.11
CA ILE A 18 -1.97 1.81 -1.24
C ILE A 18 -1.11 1.27 -2.38
N VAL A 19 -1.52 0.16 -2.97
CA VAL A 19 -0.76 -0.51 -4.03
C VAL A 19 -1.67 -0.89 -5.20
N PRO A 20 -1.14 -1.05 -6.42
CA PRO A 20 -1.92 -1.58 -7.53
C PRO A 20 -2.43 -2.99 -7.24
N THR A 21 -3.65 -3.31 -7.68
CA THR A 21 -4.19 -4.67 -7.61
C THR A 21 -3.26 -5.70 -8.26
N GLY A 22 -3.08 -6.84 -7.61
CA GLY A 22 -2.19 -7.91 -8.10
C GLY A 22 -0.71 -7.72 -7.76
N SER A 23 -0.36 -6.71 -6.95
CA SER A 23 1.01 -6.52 -6.45
C SER A 23 1.50 -7.67 -5.56
N THR A 24 0.59 -8.54 -5.09
CA THR A 24 0.86 -9.79 -4.34
C THR A 24 1.95 -9.61 -3.28
N CYS A 25 1.71 -8.70 -2.34
CA CYS A 25 2.69 -8.33 -1.33
C CYS A 25 2.07 -8.16 0.05
N THR A 26 2.76 -8.66 1.07
CA THR A 26 2.38 -8.54 2.48
C THR A 26 3.51 -7.90 3.27
N GLN A 27 3.19 -7.06 4.25
CA GLN A 27 4.16 -6.47 5.16
C GLN A 27 3.60 -6.47 6.59
N PRO A 28 4.18 -7.22 7.54
CA PRO A 28 3.74 -7.20 8.93
C PRO A 28 3.67 -5.79 9.52
N GLY A 29 2.60 -5.51 10.27
CA GLY A 29 2.38 -4.20 10.90
C GLY A 29 1.96 -3.08 9.95
N MET A 30 1.79 -3.35 8.65
CA MET A 30 1.34 -2.38 7.67
C MET A 30 0.00 -2.80 7.05
N LYS A 31 -0.98 -1.89 7.06
CA LYS A 31 -2.25 -2.08 6.35
C LYS A 31 -2.06 -1.77 4.87
N ILE A 32 -2.11 -2.81 4.04
CA ILE A 32 -2.02 -2.70 2.58
C ILE A 32 -3.42 -2.67 2.00
N THR A 33 -3.70 -1.70 1.12
CA THR A 33 -4.97 -1.58 0.37
C THR A 33 -4.67 -1.67 -1.11
N GLU A 34 -5.21 -2.69 -1.77
CA GLU A 34 -5.07 -2.83 -3.23
C GLU A 34 -6.15 -2.04 -3.95
N VAL A 35 -5.76 -1.28 -4.98
CA VAL A 35 -6.68 -0.49 -5.81
C VAL A 35 -6.32 -0.60 -7.29
N SER A 36 -7.33 -0.53 -8.16
CA SER A 36 -7.17 -0.62 -9.61
C SER A 36 -7.33 0.71 -10.34
N THR A 37 -7.80 1.76 -9.65
CA THR A 37 -8.04 3.09 -10.24
C THR A 37 -7.62 4.21 -9.29
N LEU A 38 -7.38 5.39 -9.86
CA LEU A 38 -7.07 6.58 -9.08
C LEU A 38 -8.24 6.98 -8.17
N ALA A 39 -9.48 6.90 -8.67
CA ALA A 39 -10.67 7.20 -7.88
C ALA A 39 -10.76 6.31 -6.62
N ALA A 40 -10.53 5.00 -6.77
CA ALA A 40 -10.51 4.08 -5.64
C ALA A 40 -9.39 4.41 -4.63
N ALA A 41 -8.23 4.87 -5.11
CA ALA A 41 -7.15 5.31 -4.23
C ALA A 41 -7.59 6.51 -3.36
N LEU A 42 -8.19 7.53 -3.97
CA LEU A 42 -8.68 8.73 -3.26
C LEU A 42 -9.77 8.36 -2.24
N THR A 43 -10.76 7.56 -2.66
CA THR A 43 -11.82 7.07 -1.76
C THR A 43 -11.26 6.29 -0.56
N SER A 44 -10.22 5.48 -0.75
CA SER A 44 -9.57 4.74 0.35
C SER A 44 -8.83 5.64 1.36
N MET A 45 -8.51 6.87 0.96
CA MET A 45 -7.91 7.90 1.80
C MET A 45 -8.95 8.79 2.48
N GLY A 46 -10.23 8.70 2.10
CA GLY A 46 -11.29 9.56 2.60
C GLY A 46 -11.25 10.98 2.01
N ILE A 47 -10.67 11.11 0.81
CA ILE A 47 -10.55 12.36 0.04
C ILE A 47 -11.45 12.26 -1.20
#